data_AF-E4Y6D0-F1
#
_entry.id   AF-E4Y6D0-F1
#
_cell.length_a   1.000
_cell.length_b   1.000
_cell.length_c   1.000
_cell.angle_alpha   90.00
_cell.angle_beta   90.00
_cell.angle_gamma   90.00
#
_symmetry.space_group_name_H-M   'P 1'
#
loop_
_entity.id
_entity.type
_entity.pdbx_description
1 polymer ?
#
loop_
_entity_poly.entity_id
_entity_poly.type
_entity_poly.pdbx_seq_one_letter_code
_entity_poly.pdbx_strand_id
1 'polypeptide(L)'
;MIKELLDTRIRPTVMEDGGDIAFVSFDPDTGVLQLSLIGACATCPSSVVTLKHGVENMMKFYIPEITEVEQILTAEQDLSNKEFEKISKTLDKDE
;
A
#
# COMPACT_ATOMS: atom_id res chain seq x y z
N MET A 1 -16.67 8.71 -2.06
CA MET A 1 -16.29 8.05 -3.33
C MET A 1 -14.98 7.27 -3.23
N ILE A 2 -13.80 7.89 -3.03
CA ILE A 2 -12.51 7.14 -2.94
C ILE A 2 -12.56 6.01 -1.90
N LYS A 3 -12.92 6.33 -0.65
CA LYS A 3 -13.00 5.36 0.45
C LYS A 3 -13.96 4.20 0.16
N GLU A 4 -15.10 4.50 -0.44
CA GLU A 4 -16.11 3.50 -0.80
C GLU A 4 -15.61 2.54 -1.89
N LEU A 5 -14.90 3.04 -2.91
CA LEU A 5 -14.27 2.19 -3.92
C LEU A 5 -13.16 1.32 -3.32
N LEU A 6 -12.37 1.86 -2.40
CA LEU A 6 -11.39 1.08 -1.66
C LEU A 6 -12.09 -0.07 -0.92
N ASP A 7 -13.10 0.23 -0.11
CA ASP A 7 -13.80 -0.75 0.72
C ASP A 7 -14.56 -1.80 -0.09
N THR A 8 -15.16 -1.43 -1.21
CA THR A 8 -16.04 -2.33 -1.98
C THR A 8 -15.34 -3.11 -3.09
N ARG A 9 -14.20 -2.62 -3.60
CA ARG A 9 -13.55 -3.21 -4.79
C ARG A 9 -12.10 -3.62 -4.56
N ILE A 10 -11.33 -2.86 -3.78
CA ILE A 10 -9.88 -3.07 -3.67
C ILE A 10 -9.54 -3.86 -2.41
N ARG A 11 -10.05 -3.44 -1.25
CA ARG A 11 -9.79 -4.10 0.03
C ARG A 11 -10.14 -5.58 0.04
N PRO A 12 -11.27 -6.05 -0.55
CA PRO A 12 -11.56 -7.49 -0.57
C PRO A 12 -10.45 -8.33 -1.22
N THR A 13 -9.97 -7.91 -2.39
CA THR A 13 -8.89 -8.62 -3.11
C THR A 13 -7.55 -8.51 -2.36
N VAL A 14 -7.24 -7.35 -1.79
CA VAL A 14 -6.00 -7.16 -1.01
C VAL A 14 -6.02 -8.00 0.28
N MET A 15 -7.18 -8.15 0.92
CA MET A 15 -7.35 -8.98 2.11
C MET A 15 -7.27 -10.48 1.80
N GLU A 16 -7.75 -10.92 0.64
CA GLU A 16 -7.56 -12.30 0.15
C GLU A 16 -6.06 -12.65 0.03
N ASP A 17 -5.23 -11.68 -0.35
CA ASP A 17 -3.77 -11.81 -0.43
C ASP A 17 -3.05 -11.60 0.92
N GLY A 18 -3.79 -11.42 2.02
CA GLY A 18 -3.23 -11.24 3.37
C GLY A 18 -2.67 -9.84 3.65
N GLY A 19 -3.16 -8.83 2.93
CA GLY A 19 -2.85 -7.42 3.18
C GLY A 19 -4.07 -6.59 3.59
N ASP A 20 -3.86 -5.29 3.75
CA ASP A 20 -4.93 -4.30 3.79
C ASP A 20 -4.46 -3.00 3.13
N ILE A 21 -5.39 -2.12 2.76
CA ILE A 21 -5.10 -0.79 2.22
C ILE A 21 -5.94 0.26 2.94
N ALA A 22 -5.27 1.32 3.39
CA ALA A 22 -5.88 2.44 4.09
C ALA A 22 -5.72 3.72 3.28
N PHE A 23 -6.80 4.51 3.22
CA PHE A 23 -6.77 5.86 2.66
C PHE A 23 -6.00 6.79 3.60
N VAL A 24 -5.02 7.53 3.06
CA VAL A 24 -4.26 8.56 3.82
C VAL A 24 -4.79 9.95 3.45
N SER A 25 -4.64 10.36 2.19
CA SER A 25 -5.01 11.68 1.72
C SER A 25 -5.25 11.68 0.21
N PHE A 26 -5.91 12.72 -0.30
CA PHE A 26 -6.01 12.99 -1.74
C PHE A 26 -5.83 14.48 -1.93
N ASP A 27 -4.91 14.86 -2.81
CA ASP A 27 -4.69 16.24 -3.22
C ASP A 27 -5.43 16.52 -4.53
N PRO A 28 -6.49 17.34 -4.52
CA PRO A 28 -7.26 17.64 -5.72
C PRO A 28 -6.55 18.56 -6.72
N ASP A 29 -5.53 19.33 -6.28
CA ASP A 29 -4.79 20.24 -7.15
C ASP A 29 -3.77 19.48 -8.01
N THR A 30 -3.13 18.46 -7.42
CA THR A 30 -2.14 17.60 -8.10
C THR A 30 -2.73 16.30 -8.64
N GLY A 31 -3.85 15.84 -8.09
CA GLY A 31 -4.47 14.55 -8.38
C GLY A 31 -3.79 13.36 -7.69
N VAL A 32 -2.92 13.61 -6.70
CA VAL A 32 -2.16 12.56 -6.01
C VAL A 32 -3.00 11.92 -4.90
N LEU A 33 -3.21 10.61 -4.99
CA LEU A 33 -3.88 9.79 -3.98
C LEU A 33 -2.84 9.05 -3.13
N GLN A 34 -2.77 9.34 -1.84
CA GLN A 34 -1.87 8.68 -0.92
C GLN A 34 -2.58 7.55 -0.16
N LEU A 35 -1.97 6.36 -0.17
CA LEU A 35 -2.50 5.15 0.46
C LEU A 35 -1.42 4.50 1.34
N SER A 36 -1.85 3.87 2.43
CA SER A 36 -0.98 3.01 3.25
C SER A 36 -1.32 1.56 2.96
N LEU A 37 -0.32 0.79 2.54
CA LEU A 37 -0.41 -0.65 2.30
C LEU A 37 0.08 -1.38 3.56
N ILE A 38 -0.65 -2.41 4.00
CA ILE A 38 -0.41 -3.17 5.25
C ILE A 38 -0.29 -4.66 4.92
N GLY A 39 0.46 -5.40 5.75
CA GLY A 39 0.53 -6.87 5.70
C GLY A 39 1.46 -7.39 4.61
N ALA A 40 1.11 -8.53 3.99
CA ALA A 40 1.91 -9.16 2.95
C ALA A 40 2.19 -8.23 1.75
N CYS A 41 1.30 -7.27 1.53
CA CYS A 41 1.42 -6.27 0.49
C CYS A 41 2.46 -5.18 0.77
N ALA A 42 2.98 -5.07 2.01
CA ALA A 42 3.97 -4.07 2.40
C ALA A 42 5.40 -4.63 2.48
N THR A 43 5.57 -5.95 2.46
CA THR A 43 6.83 -6.62 2.82
C THR A 43 7.62 -7.19 1.64
N CYS A 44 7.02 -7.24 0.43
CA CYS A 44 7.68 -7.71 -0.78
C CYS A 44 7.79 -6.57 -1.82
N PRO A 45 9.01 -6.12 -2.18
CA PRO A 45 9.20 -5.00 -3.11
C PRO A 45 8.55 -5.19 -4.47
N SER A 46 8.52 -6.41 -4.99
CA SER A 46 7.89 -6.71 -6.28
C SER A 46 6.36 -6.66 -6.19
N SER A 47 5.78 -7.23 -5.14
CA SER A 47 4.33 -7.23 -4.91
C SER A 47 3.79 -5.83 -4.66
N VAL A 48 4.55 -4.98 -3.95
CA VAL A 48 4.23 -3.56 -3.73
C VAL A 48 4.02 -2.84 -5.05
N VAL A 49 4.97 -2.97 -5.98
CA VAL A 49 4.93 -2.27 -7.28
C VAL A 49 3.76 -2.76 -8.12
N THR A 50 3.53 -4.07 -8.21
CA THR A 50 2.41 -4.62 -9.00
C THR A 50 1.06 -4.20 -8.43
N LEU A 51 0.88 -4.30 -7.11
CA LEU A 51 -0.38 -3.95 -6.47
C LEU A 51 -0.65 -2.44 -6.58
N LYS A 52 0.36 -1.60 -6.35
CA LYS A 52 0.27 -0.15 -6.54
C LYS A 52 -0.28 0.18 -7.93
N HIS A 53 0.32 -0.38 -8.99
CA HIS A 53 -0.13 -0.14 -10.36
C HIS A 53 -1.56 -0.64 -10.61
N GLY A 54 -1.94 -1.79 -10.05
CA GLY A 54 -3.30 -2.32 -10.15
C GLY A 54 -4.33 -1.39 -9.52
N VAL A 55 -4.06 -0.94 -8.30
CA VAL A 55 -4.88 0.02 -7.55
C VAL A 55 -4.96 1.36 -8.29
N GLU A 56 -3.84 1.86 -8.77
CA GLU A 56 -3.75 3.12 -9.51
C GLU A 56 -4.60 3.08 -10.79
N ASN A 57 -4.49 2.02 -11.59
CA ASN A 57 -5.27 1.86 -12.81
C ASN A 57 -6.79 1.80 -12.53
N MET A 58 -7.19 1.07 -11.48
CA MET A 58 -8.60 1.03 -11.07
C MET A 58 -9.09 2.40 -10.59
N MET A 59 -8.31 3.08 -9.77
CA MET A 59 -8.65 4.38 -9.22
C MET A 59 -8.80 5.42 -10.33
N LYS A 60 -7.87 5.45 -11.29
CA LYS A 60 -7.93 6.29 -12.50
C LYS A 60 -9.17 6.01 -13.36
N PHE A 61 -9.57 4.74 -13.46
CA PHE A 61 -10.75 4.36 -14.23
C PHE A 61 -12.05 4.90 -13.62
N TYR A 62 -12.21 4.80 -12.30
CA TYR A 62 -13.43 5.27 -11.63
C TYR A 62 -13.39 6.77 -11.29
N ILE A 63 -12.20 7.33 -11.07
CA ILE A 63 -11.97 8.71 -10.64
C ILE A 63 -10.86 9.30 -11.53
N PRO A 64 -11.23 9.87 -12.69
CA PRO A 64 -10.26 10.43 -13.64
C PRO A 64 -9.42 11.59 -13.09
N GLU A 65 -9.83 12.20 -11.98
CA GLU A 65 -9.09 13.25 -11.27
C GLU A 65 -7.82 12.71 -10.60
N ILE A 66 -7.72 11.40 -10.37
CA ILE A 66 -6.51 10.78 -9.82
C ILE A 66 -5.47 10.69 -10.94
N THR A 67 -4.33 11.33 -10.74
CA THR A 67 -3.21 11.35 -11.69
C THR A 67 -2.10 10.37 -11.30
N GLU A 68 -1.96 10.11 -10.00
CA GLU A 68 -0.96 9.22 -9.43
C GLU A 68 -1.43 8.65 -8.08
N VAL A 69 -0.97 7.44 -7.75
CA VAL A 69 -1.09 6.87 -6.41
C VAL A 69 0.29 6.83 -5.77
N GLU A 70 0.40 7.17 -4.49
CA GLU A 70 1.63 7.04 -3.72
C GLU A 70 1.40 6.13 -2.51
N GLN A 71 2.38 5.25 -2.24
CA GLN A 71 2.40 4.51 -1.00
C GLN A 71 3.10 5.33 0.08
N ILE A 72 2.43 5.51 1.21
CA ILE A 72 3.01 6.13 2.41
C ILE A 72 3.19 5.06 3.48
N LEU A 73 4.41 4.95 3.99
CA LEU A 73 4.70 4.18 5.20
C LEU A 73 4.39 5.07 6.39
N THR A 74 3.51 4.59 7.27
CA THR A 74 3.30 5.24 8.58
C THR A 74 4.56 5.08 9.45
N ALA A 75 4.74 5.95 10.44
CA ALA A 75 5.89 5.89 11.33
C ALA A 75 5.98 4.53 12.05
N GLU A 76 4.83 3.97 12.42
CA GLU A 76 4.70 2.65 13.04
C GLU A 76 5.12 1.52 12.09
N GLN A 77 4.78 1.62 10.81
CA GLN A 77 5.16 0.65 9.79
C GLN A 77 6.65 0.72 9.44
N ASP A 78 7.22 1.93 9.37
CA ASP A 78 8.65 2.12 9.13
C ASP A 78 9.50 1.55 10.30
N LEU A 79 9.07 1.81 11.53
CA LEU A 79 9.70 1.22 12.73
C LEU A 79 9.60 -0.30 12.73
N SER A 80 8.41 -0.85 12.46
CA SER A 80 8.17 -2.30 12.42
C SER A 80 9.04 -2.96 11.34
N ASN A 81 9.07 -2.41 10.13
CA ASN A 81 9.89 -2.93 9.04
C ASN A 81 11.40 -2.91 9.38
N LYS A 82 11.88 -1.82 10.00
CA LYS A 82 13.27 -1.70 10.46
C LYS A 82 13.61 -2.71 11.55
N GLU A 83 12.70 -2.98 12.48
CA GLU A 83 12.89 -4.00 13.52
C GLU A 83 12.93 -5.41 12.91
N PHE A 84 12.02 -5.74 12.00
CA PHE A 84 12.02 -7.02 11.29
C PHE A 84 13.31 -7.25 10.49
N GLU A 85 13.80 -6.25 9.77
CA GLU A 85 15.04 -6.33 9.01
C GLU A 85 16.25 -6.55 9.94
N LYS A 86 16.26 -5.88 11.10
CA LYS A 86 17.31 -6.03 12.11
C LYS A 86 17.32 -7.43 12.73
N ILE A 87 16.15 -7.99 13.01
CA ILE A 87 16.00 -9.34 13.55
C ILE A 87 16.42 -10.38 12.50
N SER A 88 15.96 -10.26 11.26
CA SER A 88 16.35 -11.16 10.15
C SER A 88 17.88 -11.23 10.00
N LYS A 89 18.54 -10.08 9.92
CA LYS A 89 20.02 -10.01 9.79
C LYS A 89 20.79 -10.58 10.98
N THR A 90 20.14 -10.71 12.13
CA THR A 90 20.74 -11.30 13.33
C THR A 90 20.59 -12.82 13.34
N LEU A 91 19.51 -13.35 12.77
CA LEU A 91 19.23 -14.78 12.68
C LEU A 91 20.08 -15.49 11.60
N ASP A 92 20.47 -14.79 10.54
CA ASP A 92 21.33 -15.32 9.48
C ASP A 92 22.83 -15.47 9.88
N LYS A 93 23.18 -15.17 11.14
CA LYS A 93 24.58 -15.18 11.64
C LYS A 93 24.99 -16.43 12.41
N ASP A 94 24.11 -17.42 12.55
CA ASP A 94 24.37 -18.65 13.30
C ASP A 94 24.64 -19.89 12.41
N GLU A 95 25.00 -19.72 11.13
CA GLU A 95 25.54 -20.80 10.27
C GLU A 95 27.05 -20.65 10.02
#